data_AF-Q7RAF9-F1
#
_entry.id   AF-Q7RAF9-F1
#
_cell.length_a   1.000
_cell.length_b   1.000
_cell.length_c   1.000
_cell.angle_alpha   90.00
_cell.angle_beta   90.00
_cell.angle_gamma   90.00
#
_symmetry.space_group_name_H-M   'P 1'
#
loop_
_entity.id
_entity.type
_entity.pdbx_description
1 polymer ?
#
loop_
_entity_poly.entity_id
_entity_poly.type
_entity_poly.pdbx_seq_one_letter_code
_entity_poly.pdbx_strand_id
1 'polypeptide(L)'
;NDDDMDLDINASEEDIQNYKLEKTLTGKAYDVVTRLFTALAKKNAIIPGDYRTAKNEHGITCSYRAASGQLYPLNKYFLFVVKPVILISFDDIVTLSFQRTGNINQHRFFSLIIKHKRGISYEYTNIDKSEYAPLLEFLKSKNLNIQDDANVSEKKTDFDDDDDDLSESDEEDYVAEEEDEEDDNDDDDEYDDEDDDK
;
A
#
# COMPACT_ATOMS: atom_id res chain seq x y z
N ASN A 1 19.07 -8.48 10.44
CA ASN A 1 19.65 -9.79 10.77
C ASN A 1 20.98 -9.90 10.05
N ASP A 2 22.06 -9.76 10.81
CA ASP A 2 23.42 -9.88 10.30
C ASP A 2 24.04 -11.24 10.68
N ASP A 3 23.20 -12.22 10.99
CA ASP A 3 23.62 -13.56 11.39
C ASP A 3 24.41 -14.22 10.26
N ASP A 4 25.69 -14.48 10.51
CA ASP A 4 26.54 -15.26 9.63
C ASP A 4 26.33 -16.77 9.91
N MET A 5 26.48 -17.58 8.87
CA MET A 5 26.24 -19.02 8.89
C MET A 5 27.32 -19.72 8.07
N ASP A 6 27.99 -20.68 8.69
CA ASP A 6 28.86 -21.64 8.03
C ASP A 6 28.18 -23.02 8.09
N LEU A 7 28.01 -23.66 6.92
CA LEU A 7 27.30 -24.92 6.76
C LEU A 7 28.10 -25.91 5.92
N ASP A 8 28.61 -26.96 6.56
CA ASP A 8 29.17 -28.13 5.88
C ASP A 8 28.06 -29.09 5.44
N ILE A 9 27.99 -29.37 4.13
CA ILE A 9 26.97 -30.23 3.55
C ILE A 9 27.40 -31.69 3.66
N ASN A 10 26.68 -32.45 4.50
CA ASN A 10 26.84 -33.90 4.62
C ASN A 10 26.14 -34.64 3.45
N ALA A 11 26.76 -34.61 2.27
CA ALA A 11 26.32 -35.29 1.06
C ALA A 11 27.49 -35.95 0.31
N SER A 12 27.19 -36.86 -0.61
CA SER A 12 28.21 -37.49 -1.47
C SER A 12 28.76 -36.47 -2.50
N GLU A 13 29.97 -36.70 -3.01
CA GLU A 13 30.55 -35.84 -4.05
C GLU A 13 29.70 -35.85 -5.35
N GLU A 14 29.06 -36.99 -5.64
CA GLU A 14 28.11 -37.14 -6.75
C GLU A 14 26.87 -36.25 -6.54
N ASP A 15 26.28 -36.24 -5.34
CA ASP A 15 25.13 -35.37 -5.01
C ASP A 15 25.51 -33.89 -5.07
N ILE A 16 26.65 -33.51 -4.49
CA ILE A 16 27.15 -32.12 -4.50
C ILE A 16 27.28 -31.62 -5.95
N GLN A 17 27.83 -32.45 -6.85
CA GLN A 17 27.96 -32.12 -8.26
C GLN A 17 26.61 -32.10 -9.00
N ASN A 18 25.71 -33.05 -8.70
CA ASN A 18 24.36 -33.15 -9.29
C ASN A 18 23.44 -31.97 -8.95
N TYR A 19 23.60 -31.39 -7.76
CA TYR A 19 22.88 -30.19 -7.31
C TYR A 19 23.66 -28.88 -7.52
N LYS A 20 24.91 -28.95 -8.00
CA LYS A 20 25.81 -27.79 -8.19
C LYS A 20 26.03 -26.98 -6.90
N LEU A 21 26.19 -27.69 -5.79
CA LEU A 21 26.46 -27.11 -4.48
C LEU A 21 27.96 -27.01 -4.20
N GLU A 22 28.34 -26.14 -3.27
CA GLU A 22 29.66 -26.16 -2.63
C GLU A 22 29.58 -27.05 -1.38
N LYS A 23 30.66 -27.76 -1.05
CA LYS A 23 30.71 -28.67 0.11
C LYS A 23 30.58 -27.93 1.44
N THR A 24 31.05 -26.70 1.49
CA THR A 24 30.93 -25.77 2.61
C THR A 24 30.33 -24.49 2.07
N LEU A 25 29.21 -24.05 2.63
CA LEU A 25 28.58 -22.76 2.31
C LEU A 25 28.81 -21.80 3.47
N THR A 26 29.38 -20.64 3.19
CA THR A 26 29.66 -19.58 4.18
C THR A 26 29.05 -18.25 3.73
N GLY A 27 28.66 -17.40 4.67
CA GLY A 27 28.10 -16.07 4.41
C GLY A 27 26.93 -15.72 5.33
N LYS A 28 26.11 -14.74 4.95
CA LYS A 28 24.91 -14.39 5.72
C LYS A 28 23.90 -15.54 5.68
N ALA A 29 23.24 -15.82 6.80
CA ALA A 29 22.29 -16.93 6.95
C ALA A 29 21.19 -16.94 5.89
N TYR A 30 20.65 -15.77 5.51
CA TYR A 30 19.64 -15.67 4.46
C TYR A 30 20.19 -16.08 3.07
N ASP A 31 21.46 -15.82 2.78
CA ASP A 31 22.09 -16.16 1.50
C ASP A 31 22.45 -17.65 1.46
N VAL A 32 23.08 -18.18 2.52
CA VAL A 32 23.40 -19.62 2.64
C VAL A 32 22.14 -20.48 2.49
N VAL A 33 21.05 -20.11 3.17
CA VAL A 33 19.75 -20.80 3.05
C VAL A 33 19.17 -20.64 1.65
N THR A 34 19.23 -19.45 1.05
CA THR A 34 18.71 -19.19 -0.31
C THR A 34 19.47 -20.00 -1.37
N ARG A 35 20.80 -20.04 -1.30
CA ARG A 35 21.68 -20.82 -2.19
C ARG A 35 21.36 -22.32 -2.10
N LEU A 36 21.24 -22.85 -0.88
CA LEU A 36 20.89 -24.24 -0.62
C LEU A 36 19.52 -24.62 -1.22
N PHE A 37 18.46 -23.85 -0.93
CA PHE A 37 17.13 -24.14 -1.47
C PHE A 37 17.04 -23.95 -2.98
N THR A 38 17.73 -22.96 -3.55
CA THR A 38 17.77 -22.72 -5.01
C THR A 38 18.36 -23.93 -5.74
N ALA A 39 19.46 -24.47 -5.23
CA ALA A 39 20.12 -25.65 -5.78
C ALA A 39 19.26 -26.93 -5.65
N LEU A 40 18.73 -27.20 -4.45
CA LEU A 40 17.91 -28.38 -4.18
C LEU A 40 16.58 -28.38 -4.94
N ALA A 41 15.86 -27.25 -4.94
CA ALA A 41 14.57 -27.12 -5.62
C ALA A 41 14.69 -26.92 -7.14
N LYS A 42 15.91 -26.64 -7.64
CA LYS A 42 16.22 -26.30 -9.05
C LYS A 42 15.32 -25.17 -9.58
N LYS A 43 15.04 -24.19 -8.71
CA LYS A 43 14.20 -23.01 -8.99
C LYS A 43 14.90 -21.77 -8.44
N ASN A 44 14.98 -20.74 -9.27
CA ASN A 44 15.57 -19.46 -8.88
C ASN A 44 14.73 -18.80 -7.78
N ALA A 45 15.41 -18.22 -6.78
CA ALA A 45 14.77 -17.36 -5.80
C ALA A 45 14.11 -16.14 -6.48
N ILE A 46 12.96 -15.70 -5.95
CA ILE A 46 12.32 -14.46 -6.39
C ILE A 46 12.92 -13.33 -5.54
N ILE A 47 13.62 -12.42 -6.21
CA ILE A 47 14.31 -11.28 -5.60
C ILE A 47 13.50 -9.99 -5.89
N PRO A 48 13.46 -8.99 -4.98
CA PRO A 48 12.92 -7.67 -5.28
C PRO A 48 13.49 -7.09 -6.59
N GLY A 49 12.62 -6.44 -7.36
CA GLY A 49 12.99 -5.84 -8.64
C GLY A 49 13.46 -4.39 -8.50
N ASP A 50 13.33 -3.65 -9.60
CA ASP A 50 13.75 -2.25 -9.70
C ASP A 50 12.78 -1.29 -9.00
N TYR A 51 11.58 -1.75 -8.61
CA TYR A 51 10.61 -0.95 -7.85
C TYR A 51 11.21 -0.40 -6.56
N ARG A 52 10.94 0.88 -6.29
CA ARG A 52 11.22 1.55 -5.02
C ARG A 52 9.98 2.33 -4.58
N THR A 53 9.73 2.33 -3.28
CA THR A 53 8.76 3.22 -2.64
C THR A 53 9.24 4.67 -2.64
N ALA A 54 8.37 5.60 -2.26
CA ALA A 54 8.72 7.01 -2.04
C ALA A 54 9.86 7.18 -1.01
N LYS A 55 10.03 6.20 -0.11
CA LYS A 55 11.11 6.15 0.90
C LYS A 55 12.35 5.36 0.47
N ASN A 56 12.44 4.98 -0.81
CA ASN A 56 13.50 4.15 -1.39
C ASN A 56 13.60 2.73 -0.77
N GLU A 57 12.48 2.20 -0.28
CA GLU A 57 12.35 0.82 0.21
C GLU A 57 11.76 -0.10 -0.88
N HIS A 58 11.74 -1.41 -0.64
CA HIS A 58 11.17 -2.39 -1.59
C HIS A 58 9.70 -2.75 -1.33
N GLY A 59 9.18 -2.43 -0.15
CA GLY A 59 7.87 -2.85 0.33
C GLY A 59 7.01 -1.66 0.76
N ILE A 60 5.75 -1.68 0.35
CA ILE A 60 4.74 -0.67 0.65
C ILE A 60 4.01 -1.09 1.93
N THR A 61 4.06 -0.26 2.96
CA THR A 61 3.28 -0.48 4.19
C THR A 61 1.79 -0.32 3.87
N CYS A 62 1.00 -1.34 4.18
CA CYS A 62 -0.44 -1.38 3.89
C CYS A 62 -1.17 -2.38 4.78
N SER A 63 -2.50 -2.41 4.70
CA SER A 63 -3.35 -3.39 5.38
C SER A 63 -4.07 -4.28 4.36
N TYR A 64 -4.05 -5.59 4.55
CA TYR A 64 -4.92 -6.51 3.83
C TYR A 64 -6.03 -6.98 4.79
N ARG A 65 -7.26 -6.53 4.55
CA ARG A 65 -8.36 -6.63 5.54
C ARG A 65 -7.89 -6.00 6.87
N ALA A 66 -8.12 -6.68 8.01
CA ALA A 66 -7.69 -6.21 9.33
C ALA A 66 -6.20 -6.47 9.65
N ALA A 67 -5.41 -7.03 8.73
CA ALA A 67 -4.01 -7.37 8.98
C ALA A 67 -3.05 -6.34 8.35
N SER A 68 -2.26 -5.67 9.19
CA SER A 68 -1.15 -4.81 8.75
C SER A 68 0.01 -5.64 8.19
N GLY A 69 0.69 -5.11 7.18
CA GLY A 69 1.81 -5.77 6.50
C GLY A 69 2.51 -4.90 5.47
N GLN A 70 3.21 -5.58 4.57
CA GLN A 70 4.05 -5.05 3.51
C GLN A 70 3.64 -5.71 2.19
N LEU A 71 3.32 -4.89 1.19
CA LEU A 71 3.11 -5.32 -0.19
C LEU A 71 4.39 -5.04 -0.99
N TYR A 72 4.96 -6.07 -1.59
CA TYR A 72 6.14 -5.98 -2.44
C TYR A 72 5.73 -6.12 -3.91
N PRO A 73 5.80 -5.03 -4.71
CA PRO A 73 5.73 -5.10 -6.17
C PRO A 73 7.03 -5.71 -6.72
N LEU A 74 6.98 -6.97 -7.10
CA LEU A 74 8.09 -7.73 -7.68
C LEU A 74 8.00 -7.69 -9.21
N ASN A 75 9.05 -8.15 -9.90
CA ASN A 75 9.12 -8.04 -11.36
C ASN A 75 8.01 -8.77 -12.16
N LYS A 76 7.31 -9.72 -11.55
CA LYS A 76 6.20 -10.51 -12.15
C LYS A 76 5.04 -10.80 -11.18
N TYR A 77 5.14 -10.32 -9.94
CA TYR A 77 4.24 -10.72 -8.87
C TYR A 77 3.98 -9.56 -7.91
N PHE A 78 2.81 -9.55 -7.28
CA PHE A 78 2.66 -8.92 -5.98
C PHE A 78 2.85 -9.98 -4.89
N LEU A 79 3.65 -9.66 -3.87
CA LEU A 79 3.81 -10.47 -2.67
C LEU A 79 3.41 -9.65 -1.45
N PHE A 80 2.37 -10.07 -0.73
CA PHE A 80 2.01 -9.51 0.58
C PHE A 80 2.49 -10.40 1.72
N VAL A 81 3.07 -9.78 2.75
CA VAL A 81 3.63 -10.37 3.97
C VAL A 81 3.10 -9.50 5.12
N VAL A 82 2.51 -9.97 6.22
CA VAL A 82 2.98 -11.10 7.04
C VAL A 82 1.99 -12.25 7.11
N LYS A 83 0.69 -11.99 7.33
CA LYS A 83 -0.36 -13.02 7.41
C LYS A 83 -1.70 -12.51 6.84
N PRO A 84 -2.36 -13.27 5.95
CA PRO A 84 -1.81 -14.40 5.20
C PRO A 84 -0.69 -13.95 4.27
N VAL A 85 0.23 -14.84 3.91
CA VAL A 85 1.16 -14.59 2.80
C VAL A 85 0.38 -14.77 1.49
N ILE A 86 0.38 -13.74 0.63
CA ILE A 86 -0.36 -13.76 -0.64
C ILE A 86 0.63 -13.50 -1.77
N LEU A 87 0.67 -14.39 -2.77
CA LEU A 87 1.44 -14.20 -4.00
C LEU A 87 0.47 -14.17 -5.19
N ILE A 88 0.47 -13.08 -5.96
CA ILE A 88 -0.40 -12.87 -7.12
C ILE A 88 0.50 -12.71 -8.34
N SER A 89 0.33 -13.53 -9.39
CA SER A 89 1.02 -13.33 -10.66
C SER A 89 0.41 -12.16 -11.43
N PHE A 90 1.24 -11.34 -12.07
CA PHE A 90 0.77 -10.28 -12.96
C PHE A 90 -0.05 -10.84 -14.13
N ASP A 91 0.30 -12.02 -14.64
CA ASP A 91 -0.45 -12.74 -15.69
C ASP A 91 -1.86 -13.18 -15.24
N ASP A 92 -2.15 -13.11 -13.93
CA ASP A 92 -3.46 -13.47 -13.36
C ASP A 92 -4.33 -12.26 -13.01
N ILE A 93 -3.82 -11.03 -13.22
CA ILE A 93 -4.52 -9.78 -12.95
C ILE A 93 -5.36 -9.38 -14.17
N VAL A 94 -6.64 -9.12 -13.95
CA VAL A 94 -7.58 -8.63 -14.97
C VAL A 94 -7.57 -7.10 -15.02
N THR A 95 -7.67 -6.47 -13.84
CA THR A 95 -7.62 -5.02 -13.66
C THR A 95 -6.99 -4.65 -12.32
N LEU A 96 -6.34 -3.49 -12.29
CA LEU A 96 -5.97 -2.75 -11.08
C LEU A 96 -6.82 -1.49 -10.98
N SER A 97 -7.18 -1.04 -9.78
CA SER A 97 -7.81 0.27 -9.57
C SER A 97 -7.36 0.88 -8.24
N PHE A 98 -7.23 2.20 -8.23
CA PHE A 98 -6.86 2.98 -7.04
C PHE A 98 -8.10 3.70 -6.51
N GLN A 99 -8.40 3.57 -5.22
CA GLN A 99 -9.54 4.24 -4.58
C GLN A 99 -9.08 5.09 -3.41
N ARG A 100 -9.62 6.31 -3.27
CA ARG A 100 -9.37 7.16 -2.10
C ARG A 100 -10.14 6.63 -0.89
N THR A 101 -9.51 6.60 0.28
CA THR A 101 -10.12 6.04 1.50
C THR A 101 -10.60 7.15 2.42
N GLY A 102 -11.91 7.28 2.59
CA GLY A 102 -12.54 8.16 3.59
C GLY A 102 -13.05 9.51 3.06
N ASN A 103 -13.60 10.31 3.98
CA ASN A 103 -14.15 11.64 3.68
C ASN A 103 -13.05 12.63 3.23
N ILE A 104 -13.49 13.68 2.54
CA ILE A 104 -12.68 14.70 1.84
C ILE A 104 -11.48 15.23 2.65
N ASN A 105 -11.59 15.33 3.98
CA ASN A 105 -10.52 15.90 4.83
C ASN A 105 -9.41 14.91 5.24
N GLN A 106 -9.39 13.68 4.71
CA GLN A 106 -8.35 12.67 5.02
C GLN A 106 -7.73 12.03 3.76
N HIS A 107 -7.28 12.85 2.81
CA HIS A 107 -6.57 12.42 1.59
C HIS A 107 -5.20 11.74 1.79
N ARG A 108 -4.83 11.37 3.03
CA ARG A 108 -3.53 10.75 3.33
C ARG A 108 -3.38 9.33 2.78
N PHE A 109 -4.48 8.58 2.67
CA PHE A 109 -4.41 7.16 2.31
C PHE A 109 -5.32 6.78 1.13
N PHE A 110 -4.87 5.78 0.37
CA PHE A 110 -5.63 5.13 -0.68
C PHE A 110 -5.64 3.60 -0.50
N SER A 111 -6.49 2.95 -1.29
CA SER A 111 -6.58 1.50 -1.44
C SER A 111 -6.21 1.07 -2.86
N LEU A 112 -5.42 0.00 -2.99
CA LEU A 112 -5.17 -0.70 -4.24
C LEU A 112 -6.07 -1.93 -4.32
N ILE A 113 -6.89 -2.00 -5.38
CA ILE A 113 -7.75 -3.15 -5.67
C ILE A 113 -7.21 -3.92 -6.86
N ILE A 114 -7.05 -5.24 -6.70
CA ILE A 114 -6.56 -6.16 -7.71
C ILE A 114 -7.66 -7.19 -8.03
N LYS A 115 -8.26 -7.09 -9.22
CA LYS A 115 -9.22 -8.09 -9.71
C LYS A 115 -8.47 -9.23 -10.39
N HIS A 116 -8.60 -10.43 -9.86
CA HIS A 116 -7.91 -11.63 -10.29
C HIS A 116 -8.78 -12.49 -11.21
N LYS A 117 -8.18 -13.16 -12.22
CA LYS A 117 -8.90 -13.93 -13.26
C LYS A 117 -9.80 -15.06 -12.76
N ARG A 118 -9.65 -15.46 -11.50
CA ARG A 118 -10.50 -16.47 -10.81
C ARG A 118 -11.74 -15.86 -10.14
N GLY A 119 -12.09 -14.60 -10.40
CA GLY A 119 -13.21 -13.90 -9.76
C GLY A 119 -12.93 -13.49 -8.31
N ILE A 120 -11.66 -13.48 -7.89
CA ILE A 120 -11.22 -13.04 -6.56
C ILE A 120 -10.81 -11.56 -6.66
N SER A 121 -11.16 -10.76 -5.67
CA SER A 121 -10.62 -9.40 -5.52
C SER A 121 -9.73 -9.32 -4.29
N TYR A 122 -8.57 -8.69 -4.42
CA TYR A 122 -7.68 -8.37 -3.31
C TYR A 122 -7.68 -6.86 -3.11
N GLU A 123 -7.94 -6.41 -1.89
CA GLU A 123 -7.93 -5.00 -1.53
C GLU A 123 -6.85 -4.76 -0.47
N TYR A 124 -5.92 -3.86 -0.78
CA TYR A 124 -4.85 -3.41 0.09
C TYR A 124 -5.13 -1.95 0.46
N THR A 125 -5.50 -1.70 1.71
CA THR A 125 -5.89 -0.37 2.22
C THR A 125 -4.74 0.29 2.98
N ASN A 126 -4.94 1.52 3.44
CA ASN A 126 -3.98 2.28 4.26
C ASN A 126 -2.61 2.50 3.57
N ILE A 127 -2.57 2.59 2.24
CA ILE A 127 -1.37 2.95 1.48
C ILE A 127 -1.24 4.47 1.48
N ASP A 128 -0.09 5.02 1.89
CA ASP A 128 0.14 6.46 1.98
C ASP A 128 0.15 7.13 0.59
N LYS A 129 -0.43 8.34 0.45
CA LYS A 129 -0.56 9.10 -0.81
C LYS A 129 0.79 9.21 -1.55
N SER A 130 1.90 9.34 -0.81
CA SER A 130 3.25 9.41 -1.37
C SER A 130 3.62 8.20 -2.24
N GLU A 131 3.06 7.02 -1.97
CA GLU A 131 3.34 5.79 -2.73
C GLU A 131 2.55 5.68 -4.05
N TYR A 132 1.58 6.57 -4.29
CA TYR A 132 0.72 6.52 -5.48
C TYR A 132 1.52 6.67 -6.79
N ALA A 133 2.31 7.75 -6.89
CA ALA A 133 3.09 8.04 -8.10
C ALA A 133 4.12 6.95 -8.47
N PRO A 134 5.04 6.51 -7.58
CA PRO A 134 6.02 5.48 -7.92
C PRO A 134 5.35 4.12 -8.22
N LEU A 135 4.25 3.78 -7.53
CA LEU A 135 3.50 2.56 -7.83
C LEU A 135 2.80 2.66 -9.19
N LEU A 136 2.17 3.78 -9.52
CA LEU A 136 1.51 3.99 -10.80
C LEU A 136 2.49 3.91 -11.98
N GLU A 137 3.66 4.54 -11.87
CA GLU A 137 4.73 4.46 -12.88
C GLU A 137 5.19 3.01 -13.07
N PHE A 138 5.47 2.31 -11.97
CA PHE A 138 5.90 0.91 -12.02
C PHE A 138 4.86 0.02 -12.70
N LEU A 139 3.58 0.14 -12.36
CA LEU A 139 2.52 -0.71 -12.94
C LEU A 139 2.29 -0.41 -14.42
N LYS A 140 2.43 0.85 -14.84
CA LYS A 140 2.47 1.25 -16.25
C LYS A 140 3.69 0.63 -16.96
N SER A 141 4.88 0.64 -16.36
CA SER A 141 6.09 0.01 -16.93
C SER A 141 5.95 -1.51 -17.15
N LYS A 142 5.07 -2.18 -16.37
CA LYS A 142 4.75 -3.60 -16.48
C LYS A 142 3.57 -3.88 -17.43
N ASN A 143 3.03 -2.87 -18.11
CA ASN A 143 1.88 -2.94 -19.03
C ASN A 143 0.63 -3.58 -18.40
N LEU A 144 0.38 -3.31 -17.11
CA LEU A 144 -0.80 -3.83 -16.43
C LEU A 144 -2.05 -2.98 -16.74
N ASN A 145 -3.20 -3.62 -16.80
CA ASN A 145 -4.47 -2.96 -17.08
C ASN A 145 -4.97 -2.20 -15.85
N ILE A 146 -4.76 -0.88 -15.83
CA ILE A 146 -5.21 0.00 -14.75
C ILE A 146 -6.54 0.63 -15.19
N GLN A 147 -7.60 0.37 -14.42
CA GLN A 147 -8.85 1.09 -14.49
C GLN A 147 -8.67 2.41 -13.74
N ASP A 148 -8.52 3.50 -14.50
CA ASP A 148 -8.76 4.84 -13.97
C ASP A 148 -10.24 4.91 -13.54
N ASP A 149 -10.48 5.34 -12.30
CA ASP A 149 -11.83 5.45 -11.76
C ASP A 149 -12.55 6.59 -12.51
N ALA A 150 -13.49 6.25 -13.40
CA ALA A 150 -14.12 7.21 -14.32
C ALA A 150 -15.02 8.25 -13.63
N ASN A 151 -15.11 8.23 -12.28
CA ASN A 151 -15.65 9.31 -11.47
C ASN A 151 -14.62 10.43 -11.18
N VAL A 152 -13.38 10.31 -11.68
CA VAL A 152 -12.31 11.32 -11.59
C VAL A 152 -12.08 12.02 -12.94
N SER A 153 -12.98 11.85 -13.92
CA SER A 153 -12.82 12.42 -15.27
C SER A 153 -13.10 13.93 -15.40
N GLU A 154 -13.17 14.67 -14.29
CA GLU A 154 -13.19 16.16 -14.28
C GLU A 154 -12.06 16.80 -13.46
N LYS A 155 -11.20 16.04 -12.78
CA LYS A 155 -10.04 16.59 -12.02
C LYS A 155 -8.77 15.79 -12.30
N LYS A 156 -7.96 16.30 -13.24
CA LYS A 156 -6.67 15.74 -13.64
C LYS A 156 -5.47 16.20 -12.79
N THR A 157 -5.69 16.80 -11.62
CA THR A 157 -4.68 17.58 -10.88
C THR A 157 -4.52 17.26 -9.39
N ASP A 158 -5.53 16.73 -8.69
CA ASP A 158 -5.56 16.63 -7.21
C ASP A 158 -4.57 15.61 -6.55
N PHE A 159 -3.56 15.10 -7.26
CA PHE A 159 -2.45 14.34 -6.64
C PHE A 159 -1.16 15.17 -6.52
N ASP A 160 -0.92 16.11 -7.43
CA ASP A 160 0.29 16.96 -7.50
C ASP A 160 0.11 18.35 -6.85
N ASP A 161 -1.14 18.79 -6.60
CA ASP A 161 -1.49 20.18 -6.33
C ASP A 161 -1.96 20.37 -4.87
N ASP A 162 -1.03 20.45 -3.93
CA ASP A 162 -1.25 20.81 -2.50
C ASP A 162 0.10 21.06 -1.77
N ASP A 163 1.00 21.84 -2.38
CA ASP A 163 2.31 22.23 -1.81
C ASP A 163 2.48 23.76 -1.91
N ASP A 164 2.41 24.43 -0.76
CA ASP A 164 2.74 25.84 -0.45
C ASP A 164 2.50 26.92 -1.53
N ASP A 165 1.32 27.58 -1.49
CA ASP A 165 1.27 29.05 -1.71
C ASP A 165 0.19 29.74 -0.86
N LEU A 166 0.46 29.89 0.44
CA LEU A 166 -0.22 30.87 1.30
C LEU A 166 0.38 32.27 1.08
N SER A 167 0.28 32.82 -0.13
CA SER A 167 0.57 34.23 -0.38
C SER A 167 -0.67 35.08 -0.08
N GLU A 168 -0.48 36.09 0.78
CA GLU A 168 -1.46 37.16 1.03
C GLU A 168 -1.87 37.84 -0.29
N SER A 169 -3.17 37.92 -0.55
CA SER A 169 -3.72 38.99 -1.39
C SER A 169 -4.81 39.70 -0.62
N ASP A 170 -4.48 40.94 -0.26
CA ASP A 170 -5.35 41.93 0.35
C ASP A 170 -6.41 42.43 -0.64
N GLU A 171 -7.27 43.35 -0.16
CA GLU A 171 -8.03 44.33 -0.95
C GLU A 171 -9.27 43.85 -1.77
N GLU A 172 -10.46 43.99 -1.16
CA GLU A 172 -11.47 45.05 -1.45
C GLU A 172 -12.96 44.61 -1.39
N ASP A 173 -13.62 45.17 -0.36
CA ASP A 173 -14.90 45.91 -0.42
C ASP A 173 -16.16 45.28 -1.07
N TYR A 174 -17.09 44.79 -0.24
CA TYR A 174 -18.53 44.91 -0.49
C TYR A 174 -19.34 45.13 0.80
N VAL A 175 -19.60 46.43 1.07
CA VAL A 175 -20.87 47.03 1.56
C VAL A 175 -21.65 46.35 2.69
N ALA A 176 -21.79 47.06 3.80
CA ALA A 176 -22.75 46.76 4.86
C ALA A 176 -24.18 47.21 4.50
N GLU A 177 -25.18 46.38 4.82
CA GLU A 177 -26.56 46.82 5.03
C GLU A 177 -26.96 46.41 6.47
N GLU A 178 -27.15 47.42 7.32
CA GLU A 178 -27.82 47.30 8.61
C GLU A 178 -29.34 47.34 8.35
N GLU A 179 -30.08 46.30 8.74
CA GLU A 179 -31.48 46.46 9.14
C GLU A 179 -31.67 45.71 10.48
N ASP A 180 -31.84 46.50 11.54
CA ASP A 180 -32.37 46.03 12.82
C ASP A 180 -33.82 45.56 12.63
N GLU A 181 -34.23 44.53 13.38
CA GLU A 181 -35.44 44.66 14.20
C GLU A 181 -35.43 43.62 15.34
N GLU A 182 -35.68 44.12 16.55
CA GLU A 182 -35.76 43.35 17.80
C GLU A 182 -37.10 42.60 17.89
N ASP A 183 -37.13 41.40 18.46
CA ASP A 183 -38.32 40.87 19.12
C ASP A 183 -37.91 40.02 20.33
N ASP A 184 -37.81 40.68 21.48
CA ASP A 184 -37.77 40.03 22.80
C ASP A 184 -39.09 39.31 23.05
N ASN A 185 -39.05 38.03 23.45
CA ASN A 185 -40.01 37.52 24.42
C ASN A 185 -39.37 36.39 25.25
N ASP A 186 -39.15 36.70 26.53
CA ASP A 186 -39.08 35.72 27.61
C ASP A 186 -40.34 34.81 27.57
N ASP A 187 -40.22 33.56 28.03
CA ASP A 187 -40.83 33.21 29.32
C ASP A 187 -40.16 31.97 29.94
N ASP A 188 -40.25 31.87 31.27
CA ASP A 188 -39.72 30.79 32.09
C ASP A 188 -40.56 29.50 32.01
N ASP A 189 -39.99 28.40 32.53
CA ASP A 189 -40.60 27.51 33.56
C ASP A 189 -40.04 26.07 33.52
N GLU A 190 -38.95 25.88 34.27
CA GLU A 190 -38.81 25.05 35.49
C GLU A 190 -39.63 23.71 35.68
N TYR A 191 -39.03 22.74 36.40
CA TYR A 191 -39.60 21.45 36.93
C TYR A 191 -39.92 20.35 35.88
N ASP A 192 -40.06 19.03 36.14
CA ASP A 192 -39.73 18.02 37.19
C ASP A 192 -40.06 16.61 36.55
N ASP A 193 -39.64 15.40 36.99
CA ASP A 193 -38.82 14.91 38.13
C ASP A 193 -38.16 13.52 37.80
N GLU A 194 -37.41 12.95 38.77
CA GLU A 194 -37.19 11.53 39.16
C GLU A 194 -37.36 10.30 38.19
N ASP A 195 -36.35 9.41 38.26
CA ASP A 195 -36.36 7.92 38.38
C ASP A 195 -37.43 7.01 37.71
N ASP A 196 -36.96 5.92 37.05
CA ASP A 196 -37.24 4.54 37.54
C ASP A 196 -36.18 3.53 37.04
N ASP A 197 -35.82 2.58 37.91
CA ASP A 197 -34.96 1.43 37.65
C ASP A 197 -35.66 0.35 36.79
N LYS A 198 -34.94 -0.29 35.86
CA LYS A 198 -35.08 -1.74 35.52
C LYS A 198 -34.04 -2.29 34.53
#